data_AF-A0A2P6VUA8-F1
#
_entry.id   AF-A0A2P6VUA8-F1
#
_cell.length_a   1.000
_cell.length_b   1.000
_cell.length_c   1.000
_cell.angle_alpha   90.00
_cell.angle_beta   90.00
_cell.angle_gamma   90.00
#
_symmetry.space_group_name_H-M   'P 1'
#
loop_
_entity.id
_entity.type
_entity.pdbx_description
1 polymer ?
#
loop_
_entity_poly.entity_id
_entity_poly.type
_entity_poly.pdbx_seq_one_letter_code
_entity_poly.pdbx_strand_id
1 'polypeptide(L)'
;MGLSALRDVLDPKPFDLAELEGRRVAVNRLELYARLRVEPVWVFDGEPPELKAKTIEKRQAQREKAREEGDEVGAARLEDSQIREAKTLLDTLGVPWFQAPEETDAQLAWWVANDHVDAGITQDYDAALYGCPTTLRYVRASGNRDPERITLERRLAEHEITRQQLVDAAILIGTDYNDGVHGVGPVRGLDLVREHGDLQAAAQAREAELPRAEAVRELFLDPTVAEQPPPGASAPDPPAARSQLARHGLAKSRAKRLVQGLGQPLAADTREA
;
A
#
# COMPACT_ATOMS: atom_id res chain seq x y z
N MET A 1 -13.17 -11.07 -9.44
CA MET A 1 -13.23 -9.60 -9.66
C MET A 1 -12.40 -9.00 -8.55
N GLY A 2 -11.34 -8.24 -8.86
CA GLY A 2 -10.48 -7.69 -7.81
C GLY A 2 -11.06 -6.43 -7.19
N LEU A 3 -10.45 -5.98 -6.09
CA LEU A 3 -10.82 -4.76 -5.36
C LEU A 3 -10.74 -3.47 -6.18
N SER A 4 -10.27 -3.51 -7.44
CA SER A 4 -10.50 -2.44 -8.42
C SER A 4 -11.96 -1.99 -8.48
N ALA A 5 -12.87 -2.90 -8.16
CA ALA A 5 -14.30 -2.68 -8.10
C ALA A 5 -14.70 -1.71 -6.96
N LEU A 6 -13.96 -1.65 -5.84
CA LEU A 6 -14.20 -0.68 -4.77
C LEU A 6 -14.02 0.79 -5.20
N ARG A 7 -13.48 1.05 -6.39
CA ARG A 7 -13.37 2.40 -6.94
C ARG A 7 -14.68 3.19 -6.86
N ASP A 8 -15.80 2.56 -7.19
CA ASP A 8 -17.08 3.26 -7.27
C ASP A 8 -17.65 3.61 -5.88
N VAL A 9 -17.19 2.89 -4.84
CA VAL A 9 -17.56 3.11 -3.43
C VAL A 9 -16.59 4.10 -2.77
N LEU A 10 -15.30 3.97 -3.05
CA LEU A 10 -14.27 4.85 -2.48
C LEU A 10 -14.11 6.16 -3.26
N ASP A 11 -14.71 6.24 -4.45
CA ASP A 11 -14.88 7.41 -5.32
C ASP A 11 -13.69 8.40 -5.23
N PRO A 12 -12.46 7.95 -5.55
CA PRO A 12 -11.26 8.74 -5.30
C PRO A 12 -11.31 10.07 -6.07
N LYS A 13 -11.05 11.19 -5.39
CA LYS A 13 -11.15 12.55 -5.98
C LYS A 13 -9.82 13.02 -6.55
N PRO A 14 -9.81 13.82 -7.64
CA PRO A 14 -8.60 14.48 -8.10
C PRO A 14 -7.93 15.30 -7.00
N PHE A 15 -6.60 15.39 -7.05
CA PHE A 15 -5.77 16.04 -6.05
C PHE A 15 -4.57 16.76 -6.70
N ASP A 16 -4.16 17.90 -6.14
CA ASP A 16 -3.00 18.66 -6.62
C ASP A 16 -1.72 18.22 -5.89
N LEU A 17 -0.69 17.80 -6.64
CA LEU A 17 0.60 17.39 -6.08
C LEU A 17 1.29 18.49 -5.26
N ALA A 18 0.98 19.76 -5.50
CA ALA A 18 1.54 20.87 -4.72
C ALA A 18 1.20 20.79 -3.22
N GLU A 19 0.07 20.17 -2.86
CA GLU A 19 -0.32 19.96 -1.46
C GLU A 19 0.61 18.98 -0.70
N LEU A 20 1.48 18.25 -1.41
CA LEU A 20 2.46 17.34 -0.79
C LEU A 20 3.74 18.06 -0.31
N GLU A 21 4.01 19.29 -0.73
CA GLU A 21 5.24 19.98 -0.32
C GLU A 21 5.29 20.12 1.22
N GLY A 22 6.40 19.71 1.84
CA GLY A 22 6.53 19.78 3.30
C GLY A 22 5.92 18.59 4.07
N ARG A 23 5.38 17.57 3.39
CA ARG A 23 4.67 16.44 4.02
C ARG A 23 5.54 15.19 4.13
N ARG A 24 5.31 14.39 5.17
CA ARG A 24 5.89 13.05 5.32
C ARG A 24 4.90 12.02 4.76
N VAL A 25 5.33 11.28 3.75
CA VAL A 25 4.47 10.33 3.03
C VAL A 25 5.18 8.99 2.86
N ALA A 26 4.44 7.90 2.85
CA ALA A 26 5.03 6.62 2.50
C ALA A 26 5.04 6.41 0.98
N VAL A 27 6.08 5.81 0.40
CA VAL A 27 6.28 5.84 -1.06
C VAL A 27 6.74 4.51 -1.66
N ASN A 28 6.43 4.31 -2.95
CA ASN A 28 6.92 3.20 -3.77
C ASN A 28 7.62 3.65 -5.09
N ARG A 29 7.94 4.95 -5.27
CA ARG A 29 8.63 5.46 -6.48
C ARG A 29 9.44 6.73 -6.25
N LEU A 30 10.76 6.57 -6.09
CA LEU A 30 11.66 7.63 -5.59
C LEU A 30 11.80 8.89 -6.48
N GLU A 31 11.71 8.79 -7.82
CA GLU A 31 11.99 9.92 -8.72
C GLU A 31 11.02 11.10 -8.61
N LEU A 32 9.77 10.81 -8.29
CA LEU A 32 8.77 11.85 -8.11
C LEU A 32 9.04 12.64 -6.84
N TYR A 33 9.26 11.95 -5.73
CA TYR A 33 9.30 12.53 -4.40
C TYR A 33 10.53 13.43 -4.19
N ALA A 34 11.63 13.13 -4.89
CA ALA A 34 12.78 14.01 -4.99
C ALA A 34 12.43 15.42 -5.53
N ARG A 35 11.35 15.55 -6.32
CA ARG A 35 10.89 16.81 -6.91
C ARG A 35 9.79 17.48 -6.10
N LEU A 36 8.98 16.70 -5.39
CA LEU A 36 7.85 17.18 -4.61
C LEU A 36 8.21 17.66 -3.21
N ARG A 37 9.48 17.53 -2.79
CA ARG A 37 9.96 17.94 -1.45
C ARG A 37 9.06 17.37 -0.36
N VAL A 38 8.89 16.05 -0.39
CA VAL A 38 8.28 15.28 0.68
C VAL A 38 9.36 14.55 1.47
N GLU A 39 9.02 14.08 2.67
CA GLU A 39 9.83 13.14 3.43
C GLU A 39 9.31 11.71 3.21
N PRO A 40 9.91 10.95 2.27
CA PRO A 40 9.45 9.61 1.97
C PRO A 40 9.87 8.60 3.05
N VAL A 41 8.98 7.68 3.39
CA VAL A 41 9.32 6.41 4.05
C VAL A 41 8.92 5.26 3.15
N TRP A 42 9.85 4.37 2.83
CA TRP A 42 9.51 3.18 2.04
C TRP A 42 9.03 2.05 2.94
N VAL A 43 7.99 1.32 2.55
CA VAL A 43 7.51 0.13 3.29
C VAL A 43 7.60 -1.09 2.37
N PHE A 44 8.12 -2.18 2.91
CA PHE A 44 8.17 -3.49 2.27
C PHE A 44 7.19 -4.43 2.96
N ASP A 45 6.52 -5.30 2.17
CA ASP A 45 5.71 -6.40 2.69
C ASP A 45 6.56 -7.42 3.43
N GLY A 46 6.06 -7.88 4.57
CA GLY A 46 6.60 -8.96 5.36
C GLY A 46 6.12 -10.34 4.92
N GLU A 47 5.88 -11.21 5.90
CA GLU A 47 5.35 -12.54 5.63
C GLU A 47 3.85 -12.42 5.34
N PRO A 48 3.34 -12.94 4.22
CA PRO A 48 1.93 -12.85 3.90
C PRO A 48 1.13 -13.67 4.92
N PRO A 49 -0.09 -13.21 5.26
CA PRO A 49 -0.96 -13.97 6.15
C PRO A 49 -1.32 -15.32 5.53
N GLU A 50 -1.57 -16.33 6.38
CA GLU A 50 -1.92 -17.70 5.95
C GLU A 50 -3.14 -17.74 5.02
N LEU A 51 -4.02 -16.75 5.15
CA LEU A 51 -5.23 -16.60 4.34
C LEU A 51 -4.95 -16.24 2.88
N LYS A 52 -3.74 -15.76 2.56
CA LYS A 52 -3.34 -15.36 1.20
C LYS A 52 -2.88 -16.57 0.37
N ALA A 53 -3.75 -17.58 0.25
CA ALA A 53 -3.47 -18.86 -0.41
C ALA A 53 -2.90 -18.69 -1.83
N LYS A 54 -3.47 -17.77 -2.63
CA LYS A 54 -3.00 -17.47 -3.99
C LYS A 54 -1.56 -16.93 -4.01
N THR A 55 -1.15 -16.17 -3.00
CA THR A 55 0.22 -15.64 -2.88
C THR A 55 1.18 -16.74 -2.45
N ILE A 56 0.76 -17.59 -1.50
CA ILE A 56 1.53 -18.75 -1.05
C ILE A 56 1.75 -19.73 -2.21
N GLU A 57 0.70 -20.05 -2.96
CA GLU A 57 0.75 -20.93 -4.14
C GLU A 57 1.67 -20.35 -5.23
N LYS A 58 1.58 -19.04 -5.52
CA LYS A 58 2.50 -18.39 -6.46
C LYS A 58 3.95 -18.50 -6.02
N ARG A 59 4.24 -18.26 -4.73
CA ARG A 59 5.59 -18.40 -4.17
C ARG A 59 6.08 -19.84 -4.26
N GLN A 60 5.21 -20.82 -4.00
CA GLN A 60 5.54 -22.24 -4.14
C GLN A 60 5.82 -22.62 -5.60
N ALA A 61 4.97 -22.21 -6.55
CA ALA A 61 5.16 -22.47 -7.96
C ALA A 61 6.45 -21.83 -8.52
N GLN A 62 6.78 -20.61 -8.08
CA GLN A 62 8.04 -19.96 -8.43
C GLN A 62 9.25 -20.71 -7.86
N ARG A 63 9.18 -21.19 -6.61
CA ARG A 63 10.21 -22.01 -5.96
C ARG A 63 10.41 -23.33 -6.70
N GLU A 64 9.34 -24.00 -7.08
CA GLU A 64 9.39 -25.27 -7.82
C GLU A 64 10.02 -25.08 -9.20
N LYS A 65 9.60 -24.05 -9.96
CA LYS A 65 10.17 -23.76 -11.27
C LYS A 65 11.68 -23.47 -11.22
N ALA A 66 12.13 -22.68 -10.24
CA ALA A 66 13.56 -22.41 -10.06
C ALA A 66 14.35 -23.67 -9.65
N ARG A 67 13.72 -24.59 -8.91
CA ARG A 67 14.31 -25.88 -8.55
C ARG A 67 14.43 -26.82 -9.75
N GLU A 68 13.44 -26.82 -10.66
CA GLU A 68 13.49 -27.57 -11.93
C GLU A 68 14.59 -27.05 -12.86
N GLU A 69 14.90 -25.76 -12.82
CA GLU A 69 15.99 -25.13 -13.57
C GLU A 69 17.39 -25.40 -12.95
N GLY A 70 17.48 -26.19 -11.88
CA GLY A 70 18.74 -26.61 -11.24
C GLY A 70 19.37 -25.57 -10.33
N ASP A 71 18.65 -24.49 -10.02
CA ASP A 71 19.09 -23.40 -9.15
C ASP A 71 18.40 -23.47 -7.78
N GLU A 72 18.81 -24.45 -6.95
CA GLU A 72 18.33 -24.60 -5.55
C GLU A 72 18.53 -23.32 -4.72
N VAL A 73 19.45 -22.49 -5.17
CA VAL A 73 19.84 -21.22 -4.57
C VAL A 73 18.96 -20.07 -5.09
N GLY A 74 18.58 -20.08 -6.36
CA GLY A 74 17.67 -19.14 -7.02
C GLY A 74 16.21 -19.26 -6.57
N ALA A 75 15.77 -20.46 -6.19
CA ALA A 75 14.42 -20.73 -5.69
C ALA A 75 14.05 -19.91 -4.43
N ALA A 76 15.03 -19.53 -3.62
CA ALA A 76 14.85 -18.63 -2.47
C ALA A 76 15.35 -17.20 -2.72
N ARG A 77 16.10 -16.91 -3.80
CA ARG A 77 16.93 -15.70 -3.91
C ARG A 77 16.46 -14.64 -4.90
N LEU A 78 15.57 -14.93 -5.84
CA LEU A 78 15.25 -13.94 -6.88
C LEU A 78 14.54 -12.69 -6.31
N GLU A 79 13.50 -12.85 -5.48
CA GLU A 79 12.86 -11.72 -4.80
C GLU A 79 13.74 -11.14 -3.68
N ASP A 80 14.36 -11.99 -2.86
CA ASP A 80 15.21 -11.57 -1.74
C ASP A 80 16.45 -10.76 -2.17
N SER A 81 17.02 -11.05 -3.33
CA SER A 81 18.18 -10.29 -3.85
C SER A 81 17.75 -8.91 -4.36
N GLN A 82 16.61 -8.81 -5.05
CA GLN A 82 16.07 -7.54 -5.51
C GLN A 82 15.62 -6.65 -4.35
N ILE A 83 14.94 -7.22 -3.35
CA ILE A 83 14.55 -6.49 -2.14
C ILE A 83 15.78 -5.99 -1.38
N ARG A 84 16.82 -6.83 -1.21
CA ARG A 84 18.07 -6.41 -0.58
C ARG A 84 18.77 -5.29 -1.35
N GLU A 85 18.82 -5.39 -2.67
CA GLU A 85 19.41 -4.35 -3.51
C GLU A 85 18.62 -3.04 -3.42
N ALA A 86 17.29 -3.10 -3.39
CA ALA A 86 16.43 -1.95 -3.19
C ALA A 86 16.64 -1.31 -1.81
N LYS A 87 16.71 -2.10 -0.73
CA LYS A 87 17.04 -1.62 0.63
C LYS A 87 18.40 -0.93 0.67
N THR A 88 19.42 -1.56 0.07
CA THR A 88 20.76 -0.97 -0.04
C THR A 88 20.73 0.36 -0.80
N LEU A 89 19.94 0.45 -1.88
CA LEU A 89 19.77 1.70 -2.62
C LEU A 89 19.12 2.79 -1.74
N LEU A 90 18.07 2.44 -1.01
CA LEU A 90 17.39 3.35 -0.09
C LEU A 90 18.34 3.87 1.00
N ASP A 91 19.16 2.98 1.58
CA ASP A 91 20.21 3.34 2.55
C ASP A 91 21.20 4.35 1.95
N THR A 92 21.71 4.09 0.74
CA THR A 92 22.64 5.02 0.07
C THR A 92 21.98 6.36 -0.29
N LEU A 93 20.66 6.37 -0.48
CA LEU A 93 19.88 7.58 -0.75
C LEU A 93 19.45 8.31 0.53
N GLY A 94 19.72 7.77 1.72
CA GLY A 94 19.26 8.33 2.98
C GLY A 94 17.74 8.25 3.17
N VAL A 95 17.06 7.40 2.40
CA VAL A 95 15.59 7.24 2.47
C VAL A 95 15.28 6.18 3.51
N PRO A 96 14.54 6.50 4.57
CA PRO A 96 14.16 5.51 5.57
C PRO A 96 13.26 4.45 4.94
N TRP A 97 13.46 3.21 5.35
CA TRP A 97 12.62 2.10 4.95
C TRP A 97 12.24 1.23 6.13
N PHE A 98 11.11 0.57 6.01
CA PHE A 98 10.55 -0.28 7.05
C PHE A 98 10.05 -1.60 6.46
N GLN A 99 10.15 -2.65 7.25
CA GLN A 99 9.64 -3.98 6.93
C GLN A 99 8.35 -4.19 7.72
N ALA A 100 7.19 -4.17 7.06
CA ALA A 100 5.92 -4.47 7.73
C ALA A 100 5.96 -5.92 8.27
N PRO A 101 5.23 -6.22 9.37
CA PRO A 101 5.07 -7.60 9.83
C PRO A 101 4.44 -8.48 8.74
N GLU A 102 3.38 -7.97 8.12
CA GLU A 102 2.65 -8.61 7.03
C GLU A 102 2.47 -7.62 5.87
N GLU A 103 1.31 -7.01 5.72
CA GLU A 103 0.96 -6.21 4.55
C GLU A 103 1.38 -4.74 4.71
N THR A 104 1.96 -4.18 3.64
CA THR A 104 2.34 -2.77 3.57
C THR A 104 1.13 -1.86 3.83
N ASP A 105 0.01 -2.10 3.15
CA ASP A 105 -1.19 -1.25 3.25
C ASP A 105 -1.76 -1.18 4.68
N ALA A 106 -1.61 -2.26 5.46
CA ALA A 106 -1.99 -2.28 6.87
C ALA A 106 -1.07 -1.38 7.71
N GLN A 107 0.25 -1.50 7.52
CA GLN A 107 1.22 -0.66 8.23
C GLN A 107 1.05 0.83 7.87
N LEU A 108 0.75 1.13 6.60
CA LEU A 108 0.43 2.48 6.13
C LEU A 108 -0.80 3.03 6.83
N ALA A 109 -1.88 2.25 6.87
CA ALA A 109 -3.12 2.65 7.53
C ALA A 109 -2.88 2.99 9.01
N TRP A 110 -2.13 2.14 9.72
CA TRP A 110 -1.80 2.37 11.12
C TRP A 110 -0.98 3.65 11.32
N TRP A 111 0.06 3.91 10.51
CA TRP A 111 0.84 5.13 10.64
C TRP A 111 0.05 6.41 10.35
N VAL A 112 -0.83 6.40 9.35
CA VAL A 112 -1.66 7.57 9.03
C VAL A 112 -2.72 7.78 10.12
N ALA A 113 -3.31 6.71 10.66
CA ALA A 113 -4.28 6.79 11.74
C ALA A 113 -3.70 7.27 13.08
N ASN A 114 -2.39 7.13 13.28
CA ASN A 114 -1.67 7.55 14.49
C ASN A 114 -0.79 8.80 14.27
N ASP A 115 -1.09 9.59 13.23
CA ASP A 115 -0.40 10.86 12.90
C ASP A 115 1.13 10.75 12.76
N HIS A 116 1.63 9.55 12.42
CA HIS A 116 3.06 9.33 12.19
C HIS A 116 3.52 9.75 10.78
N VAL A 117 2.60 9.75 9.81
CA VAL A 117 2.77 10.24 8.44
C VAL A 117 1.47 10.91 7.97
N ASP A 118 1.56 11.86 7.04
CA ASP A 118 0.40 12.63 6.57
C ASP A 118 -0.54 11.82 5.64
N ALA A 119 0.01 10.87 4.87
CA ALA A 119 -0.77 10.03 3.96
C ALA A 119 -0.03 8.75 3.55
N GLY A 120 -0.81 7.69 3.28
CA GLY A 120 -0.34 6.46 2.65
C GLY A 120 -0.42 6.57 1.12
N ILE A 121 0.63 6.19 0.40
CA ILE A 121 0.60 6.15 -1.06
C ILE A 121 0.64 4.71 -1.54
N THR A 122 -0.50 4.25 -2.05
CA THR A 122 -0.69 2.91 -2.61
C THR A 122 -1.55 2.99 -3.86
N GLN A 123 -1.52 1.97 -4.72
CA GLN A 123 -2.48 1.86 -5.82
C GLN A 123 -3.68 1.01 -5.44
N ASP A 124 -3.55 0.19 -4.40
CA ASP A 124 -4.60 -0.71 -3.97
C ASP A 124 -5.62 0.03 -3.09
N TYR A 125 -6.78 -0.59 -2.93
CA TYR A 125 -7.85 -0.06 -2.08
C TYR A 125 -7.81 -0.69 -0.69
N ASP A 126 -6.91 -1.66 -0.44
CA ASP A 126 -6.77 -2.35 0.83
C ASP A 126 -6.42 -1.40 1.97
N ALA A 127 -5.59 -0.39 1.74
CA ALA A 127 -5.32 0.65 2.74
C ALA A 127 -6.61 1.28 3.31
N ALA A 128 -7.66 1.48 2.49
CA ALA A 128 -8.94 1.99 2.98
C ALA A 128 -9.70 0.96 3.85
N LEU A 129 -9.61 -0.34 3.51
CA LEU A 129 -10.18 -1.43 4.30
C LEU A 129 -9.47 -1.58 5.66
N TYR A 130 -8.14 -1.44 5.67
CA TYR A 130 -7.31 -1.35 6.88
C TYR A 130 -7.50 -0.04 7.66
N GLY A 131 -8.35 0.87 7.18
CA GLY A 131 -8.75 2.06 7.94
C GLY A 131 -7.86 3.28 7.74
N CYS A 132 -7.04 3.34 6.68
CA CYS A 132 -6.19 4.48 6.38
C CYS A 132 -7.04 5.75 6.19
N PRO A 133 -6.85 6.80 7.03
CA PRO A 133 -7.63 8.03 6.92
C PRO A 133 -7.45 8.74 5.57
N THR A 134 -6.21 8.82 5.09
CA THR A 134 -5.85 9.49 3.83
C THR A 134 -4.95 8.61 2.97
N THR A 135 -5.48 8.20 1.82
CA THR A 135 -4.73 7.45 0.80
C THR A 135 -4.58 8.25 -0.48
N LEU A 136 -3.38 8.31 -1.02
CA LEU A 136 -3.10 8.94 -2.30
C LEU A 136 -2.76 7.89 -3.36
N ARG A 137 -3.30 8.06 -4.56
CA ARG A 137 -3.19 7.14 -5.68
C ARG A 137 -2.70 7.89 -6.92
N TYR A 138 -2.12 7.17 -7.87
CA TYR A 138 -1.55 7.74 -9.09
C TYR A 138 -0.59 8.92 -8.89
N VAL A 139 0.13 8.95 -7.76
CA VAL A 139 1.16 9.97 -7.47
C VAL A 139 2.38 9.70 -8.35
N ARG A 140 2.47 10.37 -9.50
CA ARG A 140 3.50 10.17 -10.54
C ARG A 140 3.85 11.46 -11.28
N ALA A 141 5.07 11.54 -11.80
CA ALA A 141 5.57 12.73 -12.51
C ALA A 141 4.99 12.88 -13.93
N SER A 142 4.51 11.79 -14.53
CA SER A 142 3.87 11.76 -15.83
C SER A 142 2.91 10.57 -15.94
N GLY A 143 1.81 10.75 -16.65
CA GLY A 143 0.84 9.69 -16.96
C GLY A 143 -0.52 10.24 -17.34
N ASN A 144 -1.35 9.41 -17.97
CA ASN A 144 -2.67 9.81 -18.51
C ASN A 144 -3.79 9.85 -17.45
N ARG A 145 -3.43 9.89 -16.17
CA ARG A 145 -4.39 9.86 -15.07
C ARG A 145 -3.85 10.75 -13.97
N ASP A 146 -4.72 11.63 -13.51
CA ASP A 146 -4.43 12.58 -12.46
C ASP A 146 -4.24 11.86 -11.12
N PRO A 147 -3.44 12.44 -10.22
CA PRO A 147 -3.37 12.00 -8.83
C PRO A 147 -4.75 12.00 -8.19
N GLU A 148 -5.00 11.02 -7.34
CA GLU A 148 -6.27 10.92 -6.64
C GLU A 148 -6.07 10.78 -5.13
N ARG A 149 -7.03 11.29 -4.36
CA ARG A 149 -7.11 11.19 -2.90
C ARG A 149 -8.38 10.47 -2.48
N ILE A 150 -8.23 9.57 -1.51
CA ILE A 150 -9.32 8.99 -0.74
C ILE A 150 -9.21 9.54 0.68
N THR A 151 -10.29 10.13 1.17
CA THR A 151 -10.46 10.49 2.58
C THR A 151 -11.52 9.55 3.14
N LEU A 152 -11.09 8.57 3.93
CA LEU A 152 -11.93 7.43 4.29
C LEU A 152 -13.19 7.88 5.04
N GLU A 153 -13.04 8.71 6.07
CA GLU A 153 -14.17 9.21 6.86
C GLU A 153 -15.24 9.89 5.99
N ARG A 154 -14.80 10.72 5.04
CA ARG A 154 -15.70 11.39 4.09
C ARG A 154 -16.47 10.38 3.24
N ARG A 155 -15.82 9.32 2.75
CA ARG A 155 -16.48 8.28 1.95
C ARG A 155 -17.46 7.46 2.76
N LEU A 156 -17.07 7.07 3.97
CA LEU A 156 -17.95 6.37 4.89
C LEU A 156 -19.21 7.20 5.19
N ALA A 157 -19.05 8.51 5.43
CA ALA A 157 -20.16 9.43 5.65
C ALA A 157 -21.05 9.63 4.41
N GLU A 158 -20.47 9.85 3.23
CA GLU A 158 -21.22 9.97 1.97
C GLU A 158 -22.03 8.70 1.64
N HIS A 159 -21.54 7.54 2.07
CA HIS A 159 -22.21 6.27 1.91
C HIS A 159 -23.04 5.83 3.13
N GLU A 160 -23.08 6.59 4.22
CA GLU A 160 -23.81 6.23 5.45
C GLU A 160 -23.48 4.81 5.96
N ILE A 161 -22.21 4.44 5.91
CA ILE A 161 -21.71 3.13 6.35
C ILE A 161 -20.55 3.27 7.33
N THR A 162 -20.35 2.24 8.13
CA THR A 162 -19.15 2.10 8.97
C THR A 162 -18.00 1.46 8.18
N ARG A 163 -16.77 1.56 8.71
CA ARG A 163 -15.63 0.80 8.17
C ARG A 163 -15.87 -0.71 8.20
N GLN A 164 -16.52 -1.23 9.25
CA GLN A 164 -16.90 -2.64 9.33
C GLN A 164 -17.79 -3.03 8.15
N GLN A 165 -18.78 -2.21 7.83
CA GLN A 165 -19.66 -2.43 6.69
C GLN A 165 -18.96 -2.29 5.34
N LEU A 166 -17.95 -1.42 5.24
CA LEU A 166 -17.08 -1.35 4.05
C LEU A 166 -16.29 -2.65 3.86
N VAL A 167 -15.72 -3.21 4.94
CA VAL A 167 -15.03 -4.51 4.92
C VAL A 167 -15.99 -5.64 4.57
N ASP A 168 -17.19 -5.65 5.16
CA ASP A 168 -18.23 -6.63 4.84
C ASP A 168 -18.60 -6.59 3.35
N ALA A 169 -18.75 -5.39 2.78
CA ALA A 169 -19.02 -5.21 1.36
C ALA A 169 -17.85 -5.72 0.50
N ALA A 170 -16.60 -5.44 0.89
CA ALA A 170 -15.41 -5.93 0.20
C ALA A 170 -15.34 -7.47 0.18
N ILE A 171 -15.67 -8.12 1.31
CA ILE A 171 -15.71 -9.59 1.40
C ILE A 171 -16.80 -10.17 0.50
N LEU A 172 -17.98 -9.53 0.42
CA LEU A 172 -19.05 -9.94 -0.51
C LEU A 172 -18.64 -9.79 -1.98
N ILE A 173 -17.89 -8.74 -2.33
CA ILE A 173 -17.38 -8.49 -3.69
C ILE A 173 -16.27 -9.50 -4.06
N GLY A 174 -15.45 -9.85 -3.07
CA GLY A 174 -14.25 -10.66 -3.23
C GLY A 174 -12.99 -9.84 -3.02
N THR A 175 -12.04 -10.43 -2.29
CA THR A 175 -10.75 -9.84 -1.93
C THR A 175 -9.62 -10.75 -2.43
N ASP A 176 -8.37 -10.43 -2.11
CA ASP A 176 -7.27 -11.37 -2.33
C ASP A 176 -7.32 -12.60 -1.41
N TYR A 177 -8.13 -12.54 -0.33
CA TYR A 177 -8.27 -13.58 0.70
C TYR A 177 -9.50 -14.47 0.53
N ASN A 178 -10.48 -14.06 -0.30
CA ASN A 178 -11.70 -14.84 -0.56
C ASN A 178 -12.29 -14.53 -1.95
N ASP A 179 -13.00 -15.48 -2.55
CA ASP A 179 -13.53 -15.32 -3.91
C ASP A 179 -14.80 -14.45 -4.03
N GLY A 180 -15.40 -14.06 -2.90
CA GLY A 180 -16.64 -13.30 -2.84
C GLY A 180 -17.89 -14.08 -3.23
N VAL A 181 -19.00 -13.37 -3.40
CA VAL A 181 -20.30 -13.94 -3.79
C VAL A 181 -20.53 -13.75 -5.28
N HIS A 182 -20.92 -14.81 -5.97
CA HIS A 182 -21.19 -14.73 -7.41
C HIS A 182 -22.28 -13.70 -7.74
N GLY A 183 -22.00 -12.84 -8.72
CA GLY A 183 -22.90 -11.78 -9.17
C GLY A 183 -22.97 -10.56 -8.25
N VAL A 184 -22.14 -10.51 -7.19
CA VAL A 184 -22.05 -9.33 -6.31
C VAL A 184 -20.90 -8.44 -6.75
N GLY A 185 -21.24 -7.31 -7.35
CA GLY A 185 -20.31 -6.21 -7.65
C GLY A 185 -20.37 -5.11 -6.58
N PRO A 186 -19.63 -4.00 -6.75
CA PRO A 186 -19.45 -2.94 -5.76
C PRO A 186 -20.75 -2.33 -5.25
N VAL A 187 -21.60 -1.89 -6.18
CA VAL A 187 -22.90 -1.28 -5.88
C VAL A 187 -23.76 -2.29 -5.12
N ARG A 188 -23.88 -3.52 -5.63
CA ARG A 188 -24.71 -4.55 -5.00
C ARG A 188 -24.17 -5.00 -3.64
N GLY A 189 -22.85 -5.10 -3.48
CA GLY A 189 -22.22 -5.45 -2.21
C GLY A 189 -22.51 -4.40 -1.15
N LEU A 190 -22.41 -3.13 -1.50
CA LEU A 190 -22.76 -2.02 -0.62
C LEU A 190 -24.26 -2.02 -0.26
N ASP A 191 -25.13 -2.20 -1.26
CA ASP A 191 -26.58 -2.25 -1.05
C ASP A 191 -26.97 -3.41 -0.11
N LEU A 192 -26.36 -4.58 -0.28
CA LEU A 192 -26.61 -5.74 0.58
C LEU A 192 -26.24 -5.47 2.04
N VAL A 193 -25.09 -4.83 2.29
CA VAL A 193 -24.69 -4.50 3.67
C VAL A 193 -25.58 -3.43 4.27
N ARG A 194 -26.02 -2.44 3.49
CA ARG A 194 -27.00 -1.44 3.96
C ARG A 194 -28.37 -2.05 4.26
N GLU A 195 -28.82 -2.97 3.42
CA GLU A 195 -30.13 -3.62 3.54
C GLU A 195 -30.17 -4.62 4.71
N HIS A 196 -29.09 -5.37 4.92
CA HIS A 196 -29.06 -6.48 5.87
C HIS A 196 -28.21 -6.21 7.13
N GLY A 197 -27.49 -5.08 7.18
CA GLY A 197 -26.74 -4.62 8.35
C GLY A 197 -25.31 -5.13 8.42
N ASP A 198 -25.10 -6.44 8.20
CA ASP A 198 -23.80 -7.10 8.34
C ASP A 198 -23.53 -8.17 7.25
N LEU A 199 -22.29 -8.65 7.21
CA LEU A 199 -21.83 -9.69 6.29
C LEU A 199 -22.64 -10.99 6.37
N GLN A 200 -23.00 -11.44 7.58
CA GLN A 200 -23.67 -12.72 7.78
C GLN A 200 -25.08 -12.68 7.21
N ALA A 201 -25.85 -11.66 7.55
CA ALA A 201 -27.21 -11.46 7.06
C ALA A 201 -27.22 -11.22 5.54
N ALA A 202 -26.26 -10.44 5.02
CA ALA A 202 -26.10 -10.22 3.59
C ALA A 202 -25.75 -11.50 2.81
N ALA A 203 -24.86 -12.34 3.33
CA ALA A 203 -24.51 -13.62 2.73
C ALA A 203 -25.68 -14.60 2.75
N GLN A 204 -26.43 -14.66 3.87
CA GLN A 204 -27.63 -15.49 4.00
C GLN A 204 -28.72 -15.08 3.01
N ALA A 205 -28.96 -13.79 2.81
CA ALA A 205 -29.91 -13.28 1.82
C ALA A 205 -29.53 -13.63 0.36
N ARG A 206 -28.26 -13.98 0.13
CA ARG A 206 -27.73 -14.44 -1.16
C ARG A 206 -27.59 -15.96 -1.24
N GLU A 207 -27.99 -16.69 -0.19
CA GLU A 207 -27.79 -18.13 -0.06
C GLU A 207 -26.32 -18.52 -0.33
N ALA A 208 -25.39 -17.67 0.11
CA ALA A 208 -23.98 -17.79 -0.19
C ALA A 208 -23.20 -18.27 1.03
N GLU A 209 -22.33 -19.26 0.81
CA GLU A 209 -21.33 -19.67 1.81
C GLU A 209 -20.03 -18.90 1.59
N LEU A 210 -19.52 -18.28 2.65
CA LEU A 210 -18.23 -17.59 2.65
C LEU A 210 -17.31 -18.27 3.68
N PRO A 211 -16.56 -19.29 3.28
CA PRO A 211 -15.62 -19.94 4.19
C PRO A 211 -14.58 -18.93 4.71
N ARG A 212 -14.30 -18.97 6.01
CA ARG A 212 -13.31 -18.11 6.69
C ARG A 212 -13.60 -16.59 6.61
N ALA A 213 -14.85 -16.19 6.31
CA ALA A 213 -15.19 -14.78 6.16
C ALA A 213 -14.82 -13.96 7.40
N GLU A 214 -15.02 -14.50 8.61
CA GLU A 214 -14.66 -13.82 9.86
C GLU A 214 -13.15 -13.61 9.99
N ALA A 215 -12.32 -14.59 9.60
CA ALA A 215 -10.87 -14.44 9.65
C ALA A 215 -10.38 -13.38 8.64
N VAL A 216 -11.01 -13.29 7.46
CA VAL A 216 -10.72 -12.22 6.49
C VAL A 216 -11.16 -10.86 7.04
N ARG A 217 -12.30 -10.82 7.74
CA ARG A 217 -12.82 -9.61 8.37
C ARG A 217 -11.91 -9.12 9.49
N GLU A 218 -11.47 -10.02 10.36
CA GLU A 218 -10.49 -9.77 11.42
C GLU A 218 -9.18 -9.23 10.85
N LEU A 219 -8.64 -9.86 9.80
CA LEU A 219 -7.43 -9.40 9.11
C LEU A 219 -7.51 -7.93 8.70
N PHE A 220 -8.66 -7.47 8.20
CA PHE A 220 -8.81 -6.06 7.82
C PHE A 220 -9.09 -5.14 9.00
N LEU A 221 -9.83 -5.59 10.01
CA LEU A 221 -10.28 -4.75 11.13
C LEU A 221 -9.23 -4.63 12.23
N ASP A 222 -8.46 -5.69 12.47
CA ASP A 222 -7.40 -5.81 13.46
C ASP A 222 -6.14 -6.43 12.82
N PRO A 223 -5.49 -5.71 11.88
CA PRO A 223 -4.34 -6.25 11.16
C PRO A 223 -3.09 -6.34 12.04
N THR A 224 -2.23 -7.33 11.75
CA THR A 224 -0.88 -7.40 12.32
C THR A 224 -0.04 -6.21 11.84
N VAL A 225 0.30 -5.29 12.75
CA VAL A 225 1.14 -4.12 12.47
C VAL A 225 2.20 -3.93 13.54
N ALA A 226 3.27 -3.21 13.20
CA ALA A 226 4.26 -2.78 14.18
C ALA A 226 3.84 -1.44 14.78
N GLU A 227 3.55 -1.42 16.08
CA GLU A 227 3.14 -0.23 16.83
C GLU A 227 4.33 0.67 17.19
N GLN A 228 5.01 1.18 16.16
CA GLN A 228 6.15 2.08 16.33
C GLN A 228 6.18 3.13 15.22
N PRO A 229 6.72 4.33 15.49
CA PRO A 229 6.86 5.35 14.47
C PRO A 229 7.82 4.88 13.36
N PRO A 230 7.66 5.40 12.13
CA PRO A 230 8.55 5.10 11.03
C PRO A 230 9.97 5.58 11.31
N PRO A 231 11.00 4.85 10.82
CA PRO A 231 12.39 5.23 11.01
C PRO A 231 12.69 6.62 10.42
N GLY A 232 13.64 7.32 11.05
CA GLY A 232 14.12 8.62 10.57
C GLY A 232 15.06 8.49 9.38
N ALA A 233 15.15 9.55 8.56
CA ALA A 233 16.10 9.61 7.47
C ALA A 233 17.55 9.57 7.96
N SER A 234 18.42 8.99 7.15
CA SER A 234 19.86 8.94 7.39
C SER A 234 20.60 9.85 6.40
N ALA A 235 21.87 10.16 6.70
CA ALA A 235 22.69 10.93 5.78
C ALA A 235 22.93 10.12 4.49
N PRO A 236 22.64 10.67 3.30
CA PRO A 236 22.89 9.96 2.04
C PRO A 236 24.38 9.75 1.78
N ASP A 237 24.71 8.75 0.96
CA ASP A 237 26.02 8.53 0.33
C ASP A 237 25.92 8.81 -1.18
N PRO A 238 26.12 10.08 -1.62
CA PRO A 238 25.97 10.45 -3.01
C PRO A 238 26.88 9.67 -3.99
N PRO A 239 28.16 9.40 -3.68
CA PRO A 239 28.99 8.52 -4.49
C PRO A 239 28.40 7.10 -4.66
N ALA A 240 28.02 6.43 -3.57
CA ALA A 240 27.50 5.07 -3.61
C ALA A 240 26.16 5.00 -4.35
N ALA A 241 25.23 5.91 -4.04
CA ALA A 241 23.93 5.99 -4.69
C ALA A 241 24.06 6.19 -6.20
N ARG A 242 24.93 7.11 -6.66
CA ARG A 242 25.17 7.32 -8.10
C ARG A 242 25.76 6.09 -8.78
N SER A 243 26.68 5.39 -8.11
CA SER A 243 27.27 4.15 -8.63
C SER A 243 26.22 3.05 -8.81
N GLN A 244 25.38 2.84 -7.78
CA GLN A 244 24.30 1.85 -7.82
C GLN A 244 23.24 2.19 -8.89
N LEU A 245 22.77 3.44 -8.93
CA LEU A 245 21.81 3.88 -9.96
C LEU A 245 22.36 3.73 -11.39
N ALA A 246 23.67 3.95 -11.60
CA ALA A 246 24.31 3.76 -12.89
C ALA A 246 24.39 2.27 -13.29
N ARG A 247 24.62 1.35 -12.33
CA ARG A 247 24.55 -0.09 -12.58
C ARG A 247 23.16 -0.53 -13.05
N HIS A 248 22.11 0.15 -12.59
CA HIS A 248 20.72 -0.05 -13.05
C HIS A 248 20.36 0.73 -14.32
N GLY A 249 21.34 1.31 -15.03
CA GLY A 249 21.12 1.98 -16.31
C GLY A 249 20.50 3.38 -16.21
N LEU A 250 20.44 3.98 -15.02
CA LEU A 250 19.90 5.33 -14.88
C LEU A 250 20.91 6.38 -15.37
N ALA A 251 20.44 7.30 -16.22
CA ALA A 251 21.27 8.39 -16.74
C ALA A 251 21.85 9.26 -15.60
N LYS A 252 23.14 9.65 -15.72
CA LYS A 252 23.87 10.44 -14.71
C LYS A 252 23.14 11.70 -14.24
N SER A 253 22.48 12.42 -15.16
CA SER A 253 21.71 13.63 -14.85
C SER A 253 20.46 13.35 -14.02
N ARG A 254 19.82 12.19 -14.21
CA ARG A 254 18.68 11.74 -13.38
C ARG A 254 19.16 11.27 -12.01
N ALA A 255 20.23 10.48 -11.96
CA ALA A 255 20.82 10.02 -10.71
C ALA A 255 21.28 11.20 -9.82
N LYS A 256 21.89 12.23 -10.40
CA LYS A 256 22.28 13.45 -9.66
C LYS A 256 21.07 14.14 -9.02
N ARG A 257 19.96 14.29 -9.75
CA ARG A 257 18.74 14.93 -9.24
C ARG A 257 18.10 14.14 -8.10
N LEU A 258 18.01 12.82 -8.24
CA LEU A 258 17.52 11.94 -7.17
C LEU A 258 18.28 12.13 -5.87
N VAL A 259 19.61 12.05 -5.96
CA VAL A 259 20.52 12.16 -4.82
C VAL A 259 20.49 13.57 -4.19
N GLN A 260 20.18 14.60 -4.95
CA GLN A 260 20.05 15.97 -4.44
C GLN A 260 18.68 16.25 -3.80
N GLY A 261 17.63 15.53 -4.21
CA GLY A 261 16.25 15.77 -3.76
C GLY A 261 15.75 14.81 -2.67
N LEU A 262 16.47 13.73 -2.37
CA LEU A 262 16.12 12.73 -1.36
C LEU A 262 17.14 12.72 -0.21
N GLY A 263 16.71 12.28 0.97
CA GLY A 263 17.58 12.12 2.15
C GLY A 263 18.07 13.43 2.76
N GLN A 264 17.53 14.58 2.33
CA GLN A 264 17.71 15.86 3.00
C GLN A 264 16.47 16.11 3.86
N PRO A 265 16.61 16.46 5.15
CA PRO A 265 15.48 16.94 5.93
C PRO A 265 14.84 18.10 5.19
N LEU A 266 13.51 18.15 5.13
CA LEU A 266 12.86 19.38 4.70
C LEU A 266 13.24 20.44 5.72
N ALA A 267 13.70 21.60 5.26
CA ALA A 267 14.04 22.69 6.18
C ALA A 267 12.83 22.90 7.08
N ALA A 268 13.01 22.80 8.41
CA ALA A 268 11.92 22.82 9.37
C ALA A 268 10.97 23.96 9.02
N ASP A 269 9.80 23.59 8.53
CA ASP A 269 8.71 24.53 8.31
C ASP A 269 8.38 25.05 9.70
N THR A 270 8.49 26.36 9.90
CA THR A 270 8.15 27.06 11.13
C THR A 270 6.66 26.91 11.38
N ARG A 271 6.24 25.72 11.83
CA ARG A 271 4.89 25.44 12.31
C ARG A 271 4.87 25.65 13.83
N GLU A 272 5.18 26.87 14.22
CA GLU A 272 4.63 27.52 15.41
C GLU A 272 3.83 28.72 14.92
N ALA A 273 2.52 28.57 14.84
CA ALA A 273 1.49 29.58 15.09
C ALA A 273 0.11 28.93 15.02
#